data_AF-A0A9D6U288-F1
#
_entry.id   AF-A0A9D6U288-F1
#
_cell.length_a   1.000
_cell.length_b   1.000
_cell.length_c   1.000
_cell.angle_alpha   90.00
_cell.angle_beta   90.00
_cell.angle_gamma   90.00
#
_symmetry.space_group_name_H-M   'P 1'
#
loop_
_entity.id
_entity.type
_entity.pdbx_description
1 polymer ?
#
loop_
_entity_poly.entity_id
_entity_poly.type
_entity_poly.pdbx_seq_one_letter_code
_entity_poly.pdbx_strand_id
1 'polypeptide(L)'
;MPVRSAFWLMAALALLAGLVGIPAVASGEPGPTPPSPPQILEVSKAPQAVKIMKQVALSYAPQMSPQARDQDFLTKVRQCKSLLGLGRLIELRHQTLNLRELMGEVSWEDLRRRRWPKGDQVGVTLSVPVWVPPGAKKVATYCGFEKKWQTVALSAPRPCGFVWHVGKMAAINNKAQYRPDRLQLEINSKFAPLVGLLLEYIFREGYYDVSRRVPLLVVRGGEDTFSARNGPGPVAAECLSFPDNEGSSLAATVAVCYFQDLADMYHGRHAPSSNHRLGLALDLNDYNFRGQGVMDGSPNPISGATRQYNRDAMHKLDARNMPAWVYRAAKWLGCRLPQEWNYAKWLGCRLPQEWNYFGYQTDWEHVDVGTK
;
A
#
# COMPACT_ATOMS: atom_id res chain seq x y z
N MET A 1 56.24 1.89 50.36
CA MET A 1 56.24 1.52 48.92
C MET A 1 55.27 0.36 48.72
N PRO A 2 54.48 0.27 47.62
CA PRO A 2 54.33 1.23 46.53
C PRO A 2 52.85 1.60 46.25
N VAL A 3 52.46 2.83 46.58
CA VAL A 3 51.25 3.51 46.07
C VAL A 3 51.34 3.73 44.54
N ARG A 4 52.55 3.63 43.97
CA ARG A 4 52.79 3.71 42.52
C ARG A 4 52.18 2.54 41.74
N SER A 5 52.02 1.36 42.33
CA SER A 5 51.48 0.19 41.58
C SER A 5 49.97 0.24 41.41
N ALA A 6 49.24 0.88 42.33
CA ALA A 6 47.78 1.03 42.23
C ALA A 6 47.37 2.03 41.14
N PHE A 7 48.17 3.07 40.92
CA PHE A 7 47.88 4.09 39.90
C PHE A 7 48.03 3.52 38.47
N TRP A 8 49.04 2.69 38.24
CA TRP A 8 49.23 2.03 36.94
C TRP A 8 48.16 0.96 36.66
N LEU A 9 47.68 0.26 37.69
CA LEU A 9 46.59 -0.72 37.54
C LEU A 9 45.26 -0.03 37.19
N MET A 10 44.95 1.12 37.81
CA MET A 10 43.76 1.90 37.51
C MET A 10 43.83 2.59 36.15
N ALA A 11 45.01 3.07 35.74
CA ALA A 11 45.22 3.62 34.40
C ALA A 11 45.11 2.55 33.29
N ALA A 12 45.60 1.33 33.55
CA ALA A 12 45.45 0.20 32.62
C ALA A 12 44.00 -0.27 32.50
N LEU A 13 43.24 -0.29 33.61
CA LEU A 13 41.81 -0.60 33.60
C LEU A 13 40.97 0.49 32.91
N ALA A 14 41.34 1.77 33.02
CA ALA A 14 40.68 2.85 32.30
C ALA A 14 40.97 2.82 30.78
N LEU A 15 42.18 2.40 30.37
CA LEU A 15 42.52 2.16 28.96
C LEU A 15 41.84 0.91 28.38
N LEU A 16 41.60 -0.13 29.20
CA LEU A 16 40.82 -1.31 28.79
C LEU A 16 39.31 -1.03 28.75
N ALA A 17 38.77 -0.18 29.62
CA ALA A 17 37.38 0.25 29.58
C ALA A 17 37.08 1.25 28.44
N GLY A 18 38.09 2.01 27.99
CA GLY A 18 37.99 2.89 26.82
C GLY A 18 37.99 2.17 25.46
N LEU A 19 38.22 0.85 25.43
CA LEU A 19 38.23 0.01 24.23
C LEU A 19 36.95 -0.84 24.06
N VAL A 20 36.00 -0.78 24.99
CA VAL A 20 34.71 -1.48 24.91
C VAL A 20 33.60 -0.44 24.69
N GLY A 21 33.43 -0.02 23.44
CA GLY A 21 32.35 0.90 23.09
C GLY A 21 32.53 1.70 21.83
N ILE A 22 33.27 1.21 20.83
CA ILE A 22 32.98 1.65 19.46
C ILE A 22 31.65 0.96 19.13
N PRO A 23 30.51 1.69 18.97
CA PRO A 23 29.32 1.06 18.42
C PRO A 23 29.77 0.43 17.12
N ALA A 24 29.55 -0.87 16.97
CA ALA A 24 29.74 -1.54 15.70
C ALA A 24 28.90 -0.77 14.68
N VAL A 25 29.54 0.16 13.96
CA VAL A 25 29.03 0.64 12.69
C VAL A 25 29.07 -0.64 11.88
N ALA A 26 27.92 -1.27 11.75
CA ALA A 26 27.72 -2.38 10.86
C ALA A 26 28.18 -1.87 9.50
N SER A 27 29.42 -2.15 9.14
CA SER A 27 29.91 -2.15 7.77
C SER A 27 29.22 -3.33 7.11
N GLY A 28 27.90 -3.20 6.93
CA GLY A 28 27.12 -4.12 6.16
C GLY A 28 27.73 -4.14 4.76
N GLU A 29 27.99 -5.33 4.26
CA GLU A 29 28.20 -5.55 2.83
C GLU A 29 27.17 -4.71 2.06
N PRO A 30 27.54 -4.12 0.91
CA PRO A 30 26.58 -3.34 0.12
C PRO A 30 25.39 -4.23 -0.18
N GLY A 31 24.31 -3.99 0.55
CA GLY A 31 23.05 -4.70 0.37
C GLY A 31 22.60 -4.54 -1.07
N PRO A 32 21.71 -5.43 -1.56
CA PRO A 32 21.21 -5.34 -2.92
C PRO A 32 20.79 -3.91 -3.24
N THR A 33 21.28 -3.39 -4.37
CA THR A 33 20.91 -2.06 -4.85
C THR A 33 19.39 -1.99 -4.91
N PRO A 34 18.74 -1.02 -4.24
CA PRO A 34 17.29 -0.94 -4.26
C PRO A 34 16.81 -0.74 -5.71
N PRO A 35 15.64 -1.28 -6.09
CA PRO A 35 15.05 -1.00 -7.38
C PRO A 35 14.92 0.50 -7.59
N SER A 36 14.99 0.92 -8.85
CA SER A 36 14.75 2.31 -9.23
C SER A 36 13.39 2.80 -8.70
N PRO A 37 13.23 4.13 -8.47
CA PRO A 37 11.97 4.74 -8.05
C PRO A 37 10.75 4.33 -8.91
N PRO A 38 9.54 4.62 -8.44
CA PRO A 38 8.34 4.48 -9.26
C PRO A 38 8.48 5.14 -10.63
N GLN A 39 7.90 4.52 -11.65
CA GLN A 39 7.93 5.04 -13.02
C GLN A 39 6.64 4.72 -13.76
N ILE A 40 6.22 5.63 -14.64
CA ILE A 40 5.18 5.35 -15.62
C ILE A 40 5.82 4.60 -16.78
N LEU A 41 5.28 3.44 -17.13
CA LEU A 41 5.89 2.55 -18.13
C LEU A 41 5.88 3.15 -19.53
N GLU A 42 4.77 3.80 -19.90
CA GLU A 42 4.60 4.45 -21.19
C GLU A 42 4.72 5.96 -21.02
N VAL A 43 5.96 6.46 -20.95
CA VAL A 43 6.27 7.88 -20.68
C VAL A 43 5.54 8.82 -21.63
N SER A 44 5.34 8.43 -22.89
CA SER A 44 4.61 9.22 -23.90
C SER A 44 3.14 9.44 -23.56
N LYS A 45 2.54 8.61 -22.69
CA LYS A 45 1.15 8.77 -22.26
C LYS A 45 0.99 9.92 -21.27
N ALA A 46 1.97 10.19 -20.41
CA ALA A 46 1.87 11.25 -19.41
C ALA A 46 3.23 11.91 -19.11
N PRO A 47 3.83 12.62 -20.10
CA PRO A 47 5.14 13.24 -19.94
C PRO A 47 5.19 14.24 -18.78
N GLN A 48 4.10 14.98 -18.51
CA GLN A 48 4.07 15.93 -17.39
C GLN A 48 4.08 15.19 -16.04
N ALA A 49 3.27 14.13 -15.89
CA ALA A 49 3.31 13.30 -14.69
C ALA A 49 4.70 12.71 -14.43
N VAL A 50 5.37 12.20 -15.48
CA VAL A 50 6.75 11.69 -15.37
C VAL A 50 7.72 12.79 -14.95
N LYS A 51 7.61 13.99 -15.52
CA LYS A 51 8.44 15.13 -15.16
C LYS A 51 8.24 15.52 -13.69
N ILE A 52 7.01 15.47 -13.17
CA ILE A 52 6.73 15.74 -11.75
C ILE A 52 7.38 14.64 -10.89
N MET A 53 7.15 13.37 -11.20
CA MET A 53 7.72 12.24 -10.45
C MET A 53 9.24 12.32 -10.31
N LYS A 54 9.94 12.69 -11.40
CA LYS A 54 11.40 12.90 -11.36
C LYS A 54 11.82 14.03 -10.42
N GLN A 55 11.07 15.14 -10.37
CA GLN A 55 11.39 16.29 -9.51
C GLN A 55 11.12 16.00 -8.02
N VAL A 56 10.12 15.17 -7.74
CA VAL A 56 9.70 14.89 -6.37
C VAL A 56 10.30 13.60 -5.80
N ALA A 57 11.17 12.90 -6.52
CA ALA A 57 11.78 11.66 -6.07
C ALA A 57 12.40 11.79 -4.66
N LEU A 58 12.22 10.75 -3.84
CA LEU A 58 12.70 10.71 -2.47
C LEU A 58 14.23 10.61 -2.43
N SER A 59 14.85 11.41 -1.57
CA SER A 59 16.30 11.54 -1.48
C SER A 59 16.84 10.76 -0.28
N TYR A 60 16.62 9.44 -0.25
CA TYR A 60 16.96 8.59 0.91
C TYR A 60 18.42 8.17 0.89
N ALA A 61 19.29 9.00 1.46
CA ALA A 61 20.70 8.65 1.65
C ALA A 61 20.89 7.72 2.88
N PRO A 62 21.89 6.82 2.89
CA PRO A 62 22.08 5.82 3.97
C PRO A 62 22.10 6.41 5.39
N GLN A 63 22.59 7.64 5.55
CA GLN A 63 22.76 8.33 6.82
C GLN A 63 21.54 9.14 7.31
N MET A 64 20.43 9.14 6.56
CA MET A 64 19.24 9.91 6.99
C MET A 64 18.56 9.27 8.20
N SER A 65 18.34 10.08 9.24
CA SER A 65 17.51 9.68 10.38
C SER A 65 16.06 9.45 9.95
N PRO A 66 15.26 8.67 10.71
CA PRO A 66 13.84 8.49 10.43
C PRO A 66 13.08 9.83 10.30
N GLN A 67 13.37 10.80 11.17
CA GLN A 67 12.74 12.12 11.13
C GLN A 67 13.10 12.89 9.85
N ALA A 68 14.35 12.78 9.39
CA ALA A 68 14.76 13.42 8.14
C ALA A 68 14.04 12.80 6.92
N ARG A 69 13.81 11.48 6.93
CA ARG A 69 13.08 10.78 5.86
C ARG A 69 11.61 11.17 5.82
N ASP A 70 10.95 11.25 6.98
CA ASP A 70 9.59 11.76 7.11
C ASP A 70 9.49 13.20 6.57
N GLN A 71 10.46 14.06 6.92
CA GLN A 71 10.50 15.45 6.49
C GLN A 71 10.74 15.60 4.98
N ASP A 72 11.60 14.76 4.39
CA ASP A 72 11.79 14.70 2.93
C ASP A 72 10.47 14.32 2.26
N PHE A 73 9.83 13.22 2.69
CA PHE A 73 8.54 12.78 2.17
C PHE A 73 7.49 13.89 2.23
N LEU A 74 7.29 14.52 3.38
CA LEU A 74 6.34 15.63 3.55
C LEU A 74 6.65 16.83 2.65
N THR A 75 7.93 17.15 2.46
CA THR A 75 8.36 18.23 1.58
C THR A 75 8.07 17.89 0.12
N LYS A 76 8.37 16.66 -0.31
CA LYS A 76 8.07 16.16 -1.65
C LYS A 76 6.57 16.05 -1.93
N VAL A 77 5.75 15.68 -0.94
CA VAL A 77 4.29 15.72 -1.04
C VAL A 77 3.78 17.14 -1.29
N ARG A 78 4.26 18.13 -0.53
CA ARG A 78 3.88 19.55 -0.72
C ARG A 78 4.31 20.06 -2.09
N GLN A 79 5.55 19.78 -2.51
CA GLN A 79 6.05 20.13 -3.82
C GLN A 79 5.22 19.47 -4.94
N CYS A 80 4.88 18.19 -4.80
CA CYS A 80 4.07 17.45 -5.75
C CYS A 80 2.68 18.08 -5.92
N LYS A 81 1.99 18.38 -4.81
CA LYS A 81 0.70 19.08 -4.84
C LYS A 81 0.79 20.45 -5.52
N SER A 82 1.84 21.22 -5.21
CA SER A 82 2.09 22.51 -5.85
C SER A 82 2.29 22.38 -7.37
N LEU A 83 3.12 21.42 -7.82
CA LEU A 83 3.37 21.15 -9.24
C LEU A 83 2.12 20.67 -9.99
N LEU A 84 1.22 19.97 -9.30
CA LEU A 84 -0.08 19.56 -9.82
C LEU A 84 -1.14 20.68 -9.74
N GLY A 85 -0.86 21.78 -9.06
CA GLY A 85 -1.81 22.87 -8.81
C GLY A 85 -2.98 22.45 -7.92
N LEU A 86 -2.72 21.64 -6.90
CA LEU A 86 -3.74 21.09 -6.00
C LEU A 86 -3.65 21.71 -4.60
N GLY A 87 -4.76 22.25 -4.12
CA GLY A 87 -4.93 22.58 -2.70
C GLY A 87 -5.27 21.32 -1.90
N ARG A 88 -6.30 20.59 -2.34
CA ARG A 88 -6.81 19.35 -1.72
C ARG A 88 -6.96 18.23 -2.75
N LEU A 89 -6.83 16.98 -2.32
CA LEU A 89 -6.93 15.83 -3.24
C LEU A 89 -8.32 15.69 -3.86
N ILE A 90 -9.39 16.09 -3.16
CA ILE A 90 -10.76 16.08 -3.70
C ILE A 90 -10.90 16.88 -5.01
N GLU A 91 -10.05 17.89 -5.22
CA GLU A 91 -10.02 18.65 -6.47
C GLU A 91 -9.70 17.75 -7.67
N LEU A 92 -8.90 16.69 -7.50
CA LEU A 92 -8.66 15.69 -8.55
C LEU A 92 -9.94 14.99 -8.94
N ARG A 93 -10.80 14.65 -7.97
CA ARG A 93 -12.11 14.03 -8.27
C ARG A 93 -12.96 14.95 -9.12
N HIS A 94 -13.08 16.22 -8.74
CA HIS A 94 -13.85 17.20 -9.53
C HIS A 94 -13.25 17.39 -10.93
N GLN A 95 -11.93 17.53 -11.03
CA GLN A 95 -11.25 17.66 -12.33
C GLN A 95 -11.48 16.43 -13.22
N THR A 96 -11.42 15.21 -12.68
CA THR A 96 -11.66 13.98 -13.46
C THR A 96 -13.12 13.83 -13.84
N LEU A 97 -14.06 14.14 -12.94
CA LEU A 97 -15.49 14.12 -13.26
C LEU A 97 -15.86 15.15 -14.34
N ASN A 98 -15.14 16.26 -14.47
CA ASN A 98 -15.36 17.24 -15.53
C ASN A 98 -14.87 16.77 -16.92
N LEU A 99 -14.18 15.63 -17.02
CA LEU A 99 -13.76 15.06 -18.32
C LEU A 99 -14.83 14.17 -18.97
N ARG A 100 -15.89 13.81 -18.23
CA ARG A 100 -16.91 12.88 -18.70
C ARG A 100 -18.07 13.65 -19.36
N GLU A 101 -18.81 12.98 -20.24
CA GLU A 101 -20.08 13.50 -20.74
C GLU A 101 -21.12 13.52 -19.61
N LEU A 102 -22.05 14.48 -19.62
CA LEU A 102 -23.05 14.65 -18.56
C LEU A 102 -23.93 13.40 -18.34
N MET A 103 -24.02 12.53 -19.35
CA MET A 103 -24.84 11.32 -19.39
C MET A 103 -23.96 10.07 -19.32
N GLY A 104 -24.33 9.11 -18.47
CA GLY A 104 -23.71 7.78 -18.43
C GLY A 104 -23.05 7.40 -17.10
N GLU A 105 -22.77 6.11 -16.99
CA GLU A 105 -22.09 5.51 -15.84
C GLU A 105 -20.58 5.79 -15.90
N VAL A 106 -19.97 6.17 -14.78
CA VAL A 106 -18.51 6.37 -14.72
C VAL A 106 -17.81 5.03 -14.85
N SER A 107 -16.93 4.89 -15.83
CA SER A 107 -16.09 3.71 -16.01
C SER A 107 -14.63 4.12 -16.14
N TRP A 108 -13.75 3.45 -15.41
CA TRP A 108 -12.31 3.66 -15.56
C TRP A 108 -11.85 3.37 -16.99
N GLU A 109 -12.37 2.32 -17.61
CA GLU A 109 -12.01 1.94 -18.98
C GLU A 109 -12.32 3.02 -20.01
N ASP A 110 -13.38 3.79 -19.78
CA ASP A 110 -13.63 4.98 -20.58
C ASP A 110 -12.65 6.10 -20.24
N LEU A 111 -12.60 6.50 -18.96
CA LEU A 111 -11.80 7.63 -18.50
C LEU A 111 -10.32 7.49 -18.84
N ARG A 112 -9.74 6.29 -18.66
CA ARG A 112 -8.32 6.03 -18.86
C ARG A 112 -7.84 6.33 -20.28
N ARG A 113 -8.73 6.28 -21.28
CA ARG A 113 -8.44 6.56 -22.69
C ARG A 113 -8.57 8.04 -23.04
N ARG A 114 -9.18 8.85 -22.17
CA ARG A 114 -9.31 10.29 -22.34
C ARG A 114 -7.98 11.00 -22.09
N ARG A 115 -7.93 12.28 -22.45
CA ARG A 115 -6.79 13.17 -22.22
C ARG A 115 -7.20 14.38 -21.39
N TRP A 116 -6.27 14.85 -20.58
CA TRP A 116 -6.37 16.17 -19.96
C TRP A 116 -6.24 17.26 -21.02
N PRO A 117 -6.75 18.48 -20.77
CA PRO A 117 -6.59 19.61 -21.69
C PRO A 117 -5.13 19.91 -22.08
N LYS A 118 -4.17 19.55 -21.22
CA LYS A 118 -2.72 19.72 -21.44
C LYS A 118 -2.04 18.50 -22.07
N GLY A 119 -2.79 17.54 -22.60
CA GLY A 119 -2.29 16.46 -23.46
C GLY A 119 -2.06 15.10 -22.78
N ASP A 120 -1.68 15.05 -21.50
CA ASP A 120 -1.48 13.78 -20.78
C ASP A 120 -2.75 12.91 -20.85
N GLN A 121 -2.57 11.62 -21.15
CA GLN A 121 -3.61 10.61 -21.00
C GLN A 121 -4.02 10.52 -19.53
N VAL A 122 -5.31 10.31 -19.26
CA VAL A 122 -5.84 10.21 -17.90
C VAL A 122 -5.36 8.94 -17.22
N GLY A 123 -5.39 7.81 -17.92
CA GLY A 123 -4.91 6.55 -17.38
C GLY A 123 -3.47 6.26 -17.72
N VAL A 124 -2.71 5.83 -16.72
CA VAL A 124 -1.31 5.40 -16.87
C VAL A 124 -1.06 4.12 -16.09
N THR A 125 -0.12 3.32 -16.56
CA THR A 125 0.40 2.19 -15.80
C THR A 125 1.62 2.63 -15.01
N LEU A 126 1.48 2.61 -13.68
CA LEU A 126 2.54 2.91 -12.73
C LEU A 126 3.22 1.62 -12.31
N SER A 127 4.55 1.57 -12.43
CA SER A 127 5.36 0.50 -11.88
C SER A 127 6.07 0.99 -10.63
N VAL A 128 5.87 0.29 -9.51
CA VAL A 128 6.34 0.70 -8.18
C VAL A 128 7.24 -0.36 -7.55
N PRO A 129 8.24 0.02 -6.75
CA PRO A 129 9.03 -0.95 -5.99
C PRO A 129 8.19 -1.52 -4.83
N VAL A 130 8.34 -2.83 -4.59
CA VAL A 130 7.67 -3.53 -3.48
C VAL A 130 8.60 -4.56 -2.86
N TRP A 131 8.35 -4.90 -1.60
CA TRP A 131 8.95 -6.07 -0.99
C TRP A 131 8.13 -7.31 -1.31
N VAL A 132 8.80 -8.37 -1.76
CA VAL A 132 8.16 -9.61 -2.17
C VAL A 132 8.59 -10.75 -1.24
N PRO A 133 7.65 -11.44 -0.59
CA PRO A 133 7.95 -12.60 0.24
C PRO A 133 8.64 -13.74 -0.52
N PRO A 134 9.42 -14.58 0.17
CA PRO A 134 10.03 -15.76 -0.44
C PRO A 134 8.96 -16.68 -1.03
N GLY A 135 9.21 -17.21 -2.23
CA GLY A 135 8.30 -18.12 -2.93
C GLY A 135 7.04 -17.47 -3.53
N ALA A 136 6.89 -16.14 -3.48
CA ALA A 136 5.77 -15.45 -4.12
C ALA A 136 5.77 -15.64 -5.64
N LYS A 137 4.59 -15.81 -6.22
CA LYS A 137 4.37 -15.98 -7.66
C LYS A 137 3.63 -14.79 -8.25
N LYS A 138 4.06 -14.30 -9.42
CA LYS A 138 3.32 -13.27 -10.17
C LYS A 138 2.06 -13.88 -10.77
N VAL A 139 0.95 -13.18 -10.63
CA VAL A 139 -0.35 -13.54 -11.20
C VAL A 139 -0.85 -12.36 -12.02
N ALA A 140 -0.99 -12.55 -13.33
CA ALA A 140 -1.50 -11.51 -14.21
C ALA A 140 -2.95 -11.16 -13.86
N THR A 141 -3.26 -9.87 -13.92
CA THR A 141 -4.63 -9.35 -13.76
C THR A 141 -5.14 -8.77 -15.06
N TYR A 142 -6.44 -8.95 -15.27
CA TYR A 142 -7.17 -8.49 -16.44
C TYR A 142 -8.38 -7.67 -16.01
N CYS A 143 -8.84 -6.80 -16.89
CA CYS A 143 -9.93 -5.85 -16.68
C CYS A 143 -10.59 -5.52 -18.02
N GLY A 144 -11.76 -4.90 -17.97
CA GLY A 144 -12.46 -4.45 -19.18
C GLY A 144 -13.78 -3.78 -18.84
N PHE A 145 -14.58 -3.49 -19.88
CA PHE A 145 -15.93 -2.90 -19.75
C PHE A 145 -16.96 -3.84 -19.11
N GLU A 146 -16.55 -5.05 -18.76
CA GLU A 146 -17.40 -6.07 -18.17
C GLU A 146 -17.93 -5.65 -16.81
N LYS A 147 -19.21 -5.93 -16.54
CA LYS A 147 -19.81 -5.68 -15.21
C LYS A 147 -19.59 -6.83 -14.23
N LYS A 148 -19.04 -7.95 -14.70
CA LYS A 148 -18.85 -9.18 -13.93
C LYS A 148 -17.39 -9.59 -14.03
N TRP A 149 -16.74 -9.75 -12.89
CA TRP A 149 -15.36 -10.20 -12.84
C TRP A 149 -15.20 -11.61 -13.43
N GLN A 150 -16.24 -12.46 -13.34
CA GLN A 150 -16.22 -13.80 -13.91
C GLN A 150 -16.02 -13.77 -15.43
N THR A 151 -16.65 -12.80 -16.10
CA THR A 151 -16.43 -12.62 -17.55
C THR A 151 -14.98 -12.26 -17.81
N VAL A 152 -14.42 -11.32 -17.04
CA VAL A 152 -13.01 -10.90 -17.15
C VAL A 152 -12.04 -12.07 -16.89
N ALA A 153 -12.33 -12.90 -15.90
CA ALA A 153 -11.54 -14.07 -15.54
C ALA A 153 -11.44 -15.09 -16.69
N LEU A 154 -12.52 -15.23 -17.46
CA LEU A 154 -12.65 -16.20 -18.56
C LEU A 154 -12.18 -15.64 -19.90
N SER A 155 -12.51 -14.39 -20.22
CA SER A 155 -12.21 -13.78 -21.52
C SER A 155 -10.85 -13.08 -21.57
N ALA A 156 -10.26 -12.77 -20.41
CA ALA A 156 -8.98 -12.07 -20.27
C ALA A 156 -8.84 -10.83 -21.20
N PRO A 157 -9.80 -9.89 -21.18
CA PRO A 157 -10.00 -8.94 -22.28
C PRO A 157 -8.87 -7.92 -22.43
N ARG A 158 -8.30 -7.43 -21.31
CA ARG A 158 -7.16 -6.49 -21.31
C ARG A 158 -6.28 -6.69 -20.08
N PRO A 159 -4.96 -6.84 -20.21
CA PRO A 159 -4.06 -6.81 -19.06
C PRO A 159 -4.09 -5.46 -18.34
N CYS A 160 -4.12 -5.46 -17.00
CA CYS A 160 -3.97 -4.25 -16.16
C CYS A 160 -2.79 -4.29 -15.19
N GLY A 161 -2.03 -5.38 -15.16
CA GLY A 161 -0.88 -5.53 -14.29
C GLY A 161 -0.76 -6.95 -13.77
N PHE A 162 -0.28 -7.05 -12.53
CA PHE A 162 -0.18 -8.33 -11.84
C PHE A 162 -0.16 -8.12 -10.32
N VAL A 163 -0.52 -9.18 -9.61
CA VAL A 163 -0.41 -9.28 -8.15
C VAL A 163 0.62 -10.36 -7.78
N TRP A 164 1.03 -10.37 -6.53
CA TRP A 164 1.84 -11.42 -5.95
C TRP A 164 0.98 -12.36 -5.12
N HIS A 165 1.03 -13.64 -5.43
CA HIS A 165 0.39 -14.67 -4.62
C HIS A 165 1.40 -15.41 -3.76
N VAL A 166 1.09 -15.51 -2.46
CA VAL A 166 1.82 -16.28 -1.46
C VAL A 166 0.80 -17.02 -0.62
N GLY A 167 0.79 -18.36 -0.70
CA GLY A 167 -0.20 -19.17 0.00
C GLY A 167 0.10 -19.43 1.48
N LYS A 168 1.32 -19.16 1.97
CA LYS A 168 1.74 -19.51 3.34
C LYS A 168 2.02 -18.28 4.20
N MET A 169 1.45 -18.27 5.41
CA MET A 169 1.65 -17.23 6.42
C MET A 169 3.10 -17.15 6.89
N ALA A 170 3.79 -18.29 7.01
CA ALA A 170 5.20 -18.31 7.40
C ALA A 170 6.09 -17.59 6.37
N ALA A 171 5.81 -17.74 5.08
CA ALA A 171 6.52 -17.01 4.02
C ALA A 171 6.18 -15.53 4.04
N ILE A 172 4.89 -15.20 4.20
CA ILE A 172 4.42 -13.82 4.37
C ILE A 172 5.11 -13.17 5.57
N ASN A 173 5.27 -13.82 6.73
CA ASN A 173 5.87 -13.17 7.90
C ASN A 173 7.41 -13.20 7.92
N ASN A 174 8.06 -13.90 6.98
CA ASN A 174 9.52 -13.96 6.88
C ASN A 174 10.11 -12.72 6.19
N LYS A 175 9.99 -11.57 6.84
CA LYS A 175 10.45 -10.26 6.32
C LYS A 175 11.94 -10.22 6.00
N ALA A 176 12.76 -10.97 6.74
CA ALA A 176 14.21 -11.02 6.52
C ALA A 176 14.56 -11.55 5.13
N GLN A 177 13.79 -12.52 4.62
CA GLN A 177 13.99 -13.13 3.31
C GLN A 177 13.19 -12.48 2.18
N TYR A 178 12.53 -11.35 2.44
CA TYR A 178 11.92 -10.60 1.36
C TYR A 178 12.97 -10.09 0.41
N ARG A 179 12.63 -10.13 -0.87
CA ARG A 179 13.43 -9.56 -1.94
C ARG A 179 12.75 -8.33 -2.53
N PRO A 180 13.52 -7.36 -3.02
CA PRO A 180 12.94 -6.25 -3.77
C PRO A 180 12.47 -6.74 -5.16
N ASP A 181 11.32 -6.23 -5.62
CA ASP A 181 10.83 -6.39 -7.00
C ASP A 181 9.90 -5.20 -7.31
N ARG A 182 9.07 -5.34 -8.34
CA ARG A 182 8.08 -4.36 -8.75
C ARG A 182 6.68 -4.95 -8.79
N LEU A 183 5.70 -4.08 -8.66
CA LEU A 183 4.30 -4.31 -8.98
C LEU A 183 3.85 -3.27 -10.01
N GLN A 184 2.79 -3.58 -10.76
CA GLN A 184 2.18 -2.67 -11.74
C GLN A 184 0.71 -2.46 -11.40
N LEU A 185 0.26 -1.22 -11.47
CA LEU A 185 -1.15 -0.86 -11.34
C LEU A 185 -1.53 0.23 -12.34
N GLU A 186 -2.81 0.28 -12.69
CA GLU A 186 -3.38 1.42 -13.40
C GLU A 186 -3.85 2.49 -12.43
N ILE A 187 -3.65 3.75 -12.78
CA ILE A 187 -4.01 4.89 -11.94
C ILE A 187 -4.21 6.14 -12.79
N ASN A 188 -4.90 7.14 -12.22
CA ASN A 188 -5.03 8.46 -12.80
C ASN A 188 -3.67 9.17 -12.86
N SER A 189 -3.31 9.74 -14.01
CA SER A 189 -2.01 10.35 -14.27
C SER A 189 -1.70 11.56 -13.39
N LYS A 190 -2.71 12.30 -12.93
CA LYS A 190 -2.50 13.39 -11.96
C LYS A 190 -2.35 12.88 -10.53
N PHE A 191 -2.85 11.68 -10.22
CA PHE A 191 -2.68 11.05 -8.92
C PHE A 191 -1.40 10.21 -8.85
N ALA A 192 -0.92 9.69 -10.00
CA ALA A 192 0.24 8.83 -10.11
C ALA A 192 1.50 9.37 -9.40
N PRO A 193 1.84 10.68 -9.43
CA PRO A 193 3.00 11.18 -8.72
C PRO A 193 2.88 11.08 -7.19
N LEU A 194 1.68 11.30 -6.66
CA LEU A 194 1.39 11.20 -5.22
C LEU A 194 1.37 9.74 -4.77
N VAL A 195 0.74 8.86 -5.56
CA VAL A 195 0.73 7.41 -5.34
C VAL A 195 2.15 6.83 -5.40
N GLY A 196 2.93 7.25 -6.40
CA GLY A 196 4.34 6.88 -6.52
C GLY A 196 5.13 7.23 -5.26
N LEU A 197 5.01 8.47 -4.78
CA LEU A 197 5.67 8.89 -3.54
C LEU A 197 5.30 8.02 -2.35
N LEU A 198 4.00 7.74 -2.16
CA LEU A 198 3.54 6.91 -1.04
C LEU A 198 4.13 5.49 -1.11
N LEU A 199 4.08 4.86 -2.27
CA LEU A 199 4.54 3.48 -2.44
C LEU A 199 6.07 3.39 -2.37
N GLU A 200 6.78 4.40 -2.89
CA GLU A 200 8.24 4.51 -2.72
C GLU A 200 8.63 4.69 -1.25
N TYR A 201 7.92 5.56 -0.53
CA TYR A 201 8.12 5.77 0.90
C TYR A 201 7.95 4.46 1.67
N ILE A 202 6.87 3.73 1.42
CA ILE A 202 6.59 2.45 2.08
C ILE A 202 7.71 1.44 1.81
N PHE A 203 8.12 1.32 0.55
CA PHE A 203 9.20 0.42 0.16
C PHE A 203 10.52 0.77 0.84
N ARG A 204 10.92 2.04 0.79
CA ARG A 204 12.22 2.50 1.30
C ARG A 204 12.35 2.36 2.80
N GLU A 205 11.29 2.55 3.58
CA GLU A 205 11.35 2.31 5.03
C GLU A 205 11.77 0.86 5.36
N GLY A 206 11.33 -0.12 4.56
CA GLY A 206 11.75 -1.52 4.69
C GLY A 206 13.21 -1.81 4.28
N TYR A 207 13.86 -0.86 3.59
CA TYR A 207 15.28 -0.94 3.27
C TYR A 207 16.16 -0.59 4.49
N TYR A 208 15.72 0.37 5.30
CA TYR A 208 16.41 0.80 6.52
C TYR A 208 16.09 -0.09 7.72
N ASP A 209 14.88 -0.63 7.78
CA ASP A 209 14.43 -1.47 8.88
C ASP A 209 13.67 -2.68 8.32
N VAL A 210 14.24 -3.87 8.49
CA VAL A 210 13.65 -5.14 8.04
C VAL A 210 12.25 -5.33 8.64
N SER A 211 12.00 -4.86 9.87
CA SER A 211 10.70 -4.97 10.52
C SER A 211 9.63 -4.09 9.85
N ARG A 212 10.05 -3.02 9.16
CA ARG A 212 9.20 -2.12 8.36
C ARG A 212 8.99 -2.59 6.93
N ARG A 213 9.52 -3.75 6.53
CA ARG A 213 9.18 -4.33 5.23
C ARG A 213 7.70 -4.68 5.19
N VAL A 214 6.98 -4.01 4.30
CA VAL A 214 5.56 -4.25 4.02
C VAL A 214 5.44 -4.95 2.67
N PRO A 215 4.93 -6.19 2.60
CA PRO A 215 4.73 -6.90 1.35
C PRO A 215 3.47 -6.36 0.67
N LEU A 216 3.62 -5.40 -0.25
CA LEU A 216 2.51 -4.93 -1.08
C LEU A 216 2.27 -5.95 -2.20
N LEU A 217 1.50 -6.98 -1.87
CA LEU A 217 1.20 -8.11 -2.73
C LEU A 217 0.11 -7.78 -3.76
N VAL A 218 -0.84 -6.93 -3.37
CA VAL A 218 -1.88 -6.40 -4.23
C VAL A 218 -1.86 -4.89 -4.07
N VAL A 219 -1.80 -4.16 -5.19
CA VAL A 219 -2.12 -2.73 -5.21
C VAL A 219 -3.08 -2.53 -6.36
N ARG A 220 -4.29 -2.09 -6.05
CA ARG A 220 -5.32 -1.84 -7.05
C ARG A 220 -5.56 -0.36 -7.13
N GLY A 221 -5.64 0.16 -8.34
CA GLY A 221 -6.00 1.55 -8.59
C GLY A 221 -7.18 1.63 -9.53
N GLY A 222 -7.09 2.51 -10.51
CA GLY A 222 -8.16 2.78 -11.47
C GLY A 222 -8.61 1.53 -12.19
N GLU A 223 -9.65 0.88 -11.73
CA GLU A 223 -10.34 -0.20 -12.44
C GLU A 223 -11.78 -0.25 -11.91
N ASP A 224 -12.71 -0.59 -12.80
CA ASP A 224 -14.12 -0.75 -12.45
C ASP A 224 -14.42 -2.19 -12.04
N THR A 225 -14.01 -3.12 -12.91
CA THR A 225 -14.13 -4.56 -12.73
C THR A 225 -12.88 -5.23 -13.25
N PHE A 226 -12.26 -6.07 -12.43
CA PHE A 226 -11.05 -6.79 -12.79
C PHE A 226 -11.01 -8.17 -12.13
N SER A 227 -10.14 -9.04 -12.64
CA SER A 227 -9.89 -10.37 -12.10
C SER A 227 -8.44 -10.78 -12.33
N ALA A 228 -7.86 -11.58 -11.44
CA ALA A 228 -6.72 -12.40 -11.78
C ALA A 228 -7.08 -13.40 -12.89
N ARG A 229 -6.05 -13.87 -13.62
CA ARG A 229 -6.21 -14.95 -14.60
C ARG A 229 -6.83 -16.17 -13.94
N ASN A 230 -7.84 -16.77 -14.57
CA ASN A 230 -8.24 -18.13 -14.21
C ASN A 230 -7.07 -19.10 -14.54
N GLY A 231 -6.63 -19.87 -13.55
CA GLY A 231 -5.46 -20.74 -13.60
C GLY A 231 -5.79 -22.15 -13.11
N PRO A 232 -4.91 -23.15 -13.37
CA PRO A 232 -5.24 -24.53 -13.07
C PRO A 232 -5.34 -24.79 -11.55
N GLY A 233 -6.45 -25.41 -11.18
CA GLY A 233 -6.65 -26.12 -9.91
C GLY A 233 -7.02 -25.24 -8.72
N PRO A 234 -7.52 -25.88 -7.65
CA PRO A 234 -7.88 -25.18 -6.44
C PRO A 234 -6.64 -24.52 -5.82
N VAL A 235 -6.81 -23.27 -5.39
CA VAL A 235 -5.77 -22.48 -4.75
C VAL A 235 -5.99 -22.51 -3.25
N ALA A 236 -4.94 -22.80 -2.49
CA ALA A 236 -4.97 -22.73 -1.03
C ALA A 236 -4.23 -21.49 -0.54
N ALA A 237 -4.79 -20.83 0.48
CA ALA A 237 -4.16 -19.71 1.17
C ALA A 237 -4.37 -19.81 2.68
N GLU A 238 -3.29 -19.66 3.43
CA GLU A 238 -3.31 -19.55 4.87
C GLU A 238 -3.78 -18.15 5.30
N CYS A 239 -4.72 -18.13 6.24
CA CYS A 239 -5.31 -16.93 6.83
C CYS A 239 -5.32 -17.06 8.35
N LEU A 240 -5.54 -15.94 9.04
CA LEU A 240 -5.79 -15.96 10.48
C LEU A 240 -7.29 -16.15 10.74
N SER A 241 -7.63 -17.14 11.55
CA SER A 241 -8.97 -17.30 12.14
C SER A 241 -8.90 -16.93 13.62
N PHE A 242 -9.95 -16.30 14.11
CA PHE A 242 -10.02 -15.80 15.49
C PHE A 242 -11.22 -16.44 16.20
N PRO A 243 -11.08 -16.73 17.50
CA PRO A 243 -12.09 -17.46 18.26
C PRO A 243 -13.34 -16.62 18.58
N ASP A 244 -13.21 -15.29 18.61
CA ASP A 244 -14.29 -14.39 18.95
C ASP A 244 -14.68 -13.46 17.79
N ASN A 245 -15.99 -13.35 17.56
CA ASN A 245 -16.56 -12.56 16.49
C ASN A 245 -16.57 -11.05 16.79
N GLU A 246 -16.33 -10.67 18.06
CA GLU A 246 -16.28 -9.28 18.50
C GLU A 246 -14.85 -8.71 18.40
N GLY A 247 -13.86 -9.56 18.09
CA GLY A 247 -12.43 -9.27 18.03
C GLY A 247 -11.85 -8.53 19.24
N SER A 248 -12.38 -8.86 20.41
CA SER A 248 -11.83 -8.53 21.72
C SER A 248 -10.43 -9.13 21.94
N SER A 249 -10.09 -10.23 21.24
CA SER A 249 -8.81 -10.94 21.36
C SER A 249 -7.93 -10.85 20.10
N LEU A 250 -6.61 -10.90 20.31
CA LEU A 250 -5.60 -11.09 19.26
C LEU A 250 -5.10 -12.54 19.18
N ALA A 251 -5.67 -13.46 19.96
CA ALA A 251 -5.36 -14.88 19.86
C ALA A 251 -5.94 -15.42 18.54
N ALA A 252 -5.06 -15.83 17.61
CA ALA A 252 -5.45 -16.34 16.31
C ALA A 252 -4.88 -17.74 16.07
N THR A 253 -5.57 -18.53 15.27
CA THR A 253 -5.06 -19.77 14.69
C THR A 253 -4.89 -19.61 13.18
N VAL A 254 -3.99 -20.39 12.59
CA VAL A 254 -3.86 -20.44 11.14
C VAL A 254 -4.95 -21.36 10.58
N ALA A 255 -5.76 -20.84 9.67
CA ALA A 255 -6.74 -21.59 8.90
C ALA A 255 -6.31 -21.65 7.43
N VAL A 256 -6.70 -22.71 6.73
CA VAL A 256 -6.45 -22.86 5.28
C VAL A 256 -7.75 -22.61 4.55
N CYS A 257 -7.77 -21.60 3.67
CA CYS A 257 -8.88 -21.31 2.79
C CYS A 257 -8.61 -21.90 1.40
N TYR A 258 -9.63 -22.50 0.80
CA TYR A 258 -9.58 -23.13 -0.51
C TYR A 258 -10.49 -22.40 -1.50
N PHE A 259 -9.94 -22.07 -2.66
CA PHE A 259 -10.58 -21.36 -3.78
C PHE A 259 -10.55 -22.25 -5.02
N GLN A 260 -11.51 -22.10 -5.94
CA GLN A 260 -11.48 -22.90 -7.17
C GLN A 260 -10.33 -22.48 -8.08
N ASP A 261 -10.02 -21.19 -8.10
CA ASP A 261 -8.90 -20.63 -8.85
C ASP A 261 -8.43 -19.28 -8.23
N LEU A 262 -7.46 -18.63 -8.88
CA LEU A 262 -6.92 -17.34 -8.42
C LEU A 262 -7.91 -16.17 -8.62
N ALA A 263 -8.86 -16.28 -9.54
CA ALA A 263 -9.86 -15.24 -9.79
C ALA A 263 -10.82 -15.11 -8.60
N ASP A 264 -11.18 -16.23 -7.96
CA ASP A 264 -11.98 -16.24 -6.73
C ASP A 264 -11.32 -15.44 -5.58
N MET A 265 -9.98 -15.47 -5.50
CA MET A 265 -9.21 -14.71 -4.50
C MET A 265 -9.01 -13.25 -4.88
N TYR A 266 -8.80 -12.96 -6.16
CA TYR A 266 -8.43 -11.63 -6.64
C TYR A 266 -9.40 -11.17 -7.71
N HIS A 267 -10.51 -10.63 -7.24
CA HIS A 267 -11.48 -9.97 -8.09
C HIS A 267 -11.99 -8.71 -7.41
N GLY A 268 -12.47 -7.78 -8.21
CA GLY A 268 -13.09 -6.57 -7.70
C GLY A 268 -14.18 -6.10 -8.63
N ARG A 269 -15.24 -5.58 -8.03
CA ARG A 269 -16.20 -4.71 -8.69
C ARG A 269 -16.48 -3.56 -7.75
N HIS A 270 -16.38 -2.34 -8.26
CA HIS A 270 -16.64 -1.16 -7.44
C HIS A 270 -18.03 -0.58 -7.68
N ALA A 271 -18.57 0.05 -6.64
CA ALA A 271 -19.82 0.80 -6.74
C ALA A 271 -19.66 1.96 -7.73
N PRO A 272 -20.72 2.37 -8.46
CA PRO A 272 -20.62 3.40 -9.50
C PRO A 272 -20.05 4.76 -9.06
N SER A 273 -20.22 5.11 -7.78
CA SER A 273 -19.72 6.35 -7.19
C SER A 273 -18.27 6.28 -6.72
N SER A 274 -17.66 5.08 -6.74
CA SER A 274 -16.33 4.80 -6.19
C SER A 274 -15.23 5.60 -6.89
N ASN A 275 -14.25 6.04 -6.11
CA ASN A 275 -13.04 6.68 -6.62
C ASN A 275 -12.14 5.71 -7.42
N HIS A 276 -12.28 4.39 -7.24
CA HIS A 276 -11.62 3.40 -8.09
C HIS A 276 -12.02 3.54 -9.56
N ARG A 277 -13.29 3.86 -9.83
CA ARG A 277 -13.76 4.10 -11.20
C ARG A 277 -13.19 5.37 -11.83
N LEU A 278 -12.50 6.21 -11.05
CA LEU A 278 -11.82 7.43 -11.50
C LEU A 278 -10.29 7.29 -11.52
N GLY A 279 -9.74 6.16 -11.06
CA GLY A 279 -8.32 6.00 -10.79
C GLY A 279 -7.79 6.87 -9.66
N LEU A 280 -8.65 7.21 -8.71
CA LEU A 280 -8.39 8.12 -7.58
C LEU A 280 -8.55 7.43 -6.21
N ALA A 281 -8.46 6.10 -6.20
CA ALA A 281 -8.41 5.30 -4.99
C ALA A 281 -7.31 4.23 -5.14
N LEU A 282 -6.90 3.67 -4.01
CA LEU A 282 -6.02 2.53 -3.92
C LEU A 282 -6.59 1.51 -2.95
N ASP A 283 -6.52 0.23 -3.30
CA ASP A 283 -6.66 -0.85 -2.33
C ASP A 283 -5.29 -1.52 -2.16
N LEU A 284 -4.75 -1.48 -0.94
CA LEU A 284 -3.45 -2.05 -0.58
C LEU A 284 -3.66 -3.41 0.11
N ASN A 285 -3.15 -4.48 -0.49
CA ASN A 285 -3.31 -5.86 -0.03
C ASN A 285 -4.77 -6.33 0.05
N ASP A 286 -5.59 -5.96 -0.93
CA ASP A 286 -6.97 -6.45 -1.01
C ASP A 286 -7.06 -7.88 -1.61
N TYR A 287 -7.10 -8.86 -0.72
CA TYR A 287 -7.48 -10.24 -0.93
C TYR A 287 -8.97 -10.53 -0.67
N ASN A 288 -9.60 -11.43 -1.42
CA ASN A 288 -10.95 -11.89 -1.10
C ASN A 288 -10.94 -13.31 -0.48
N PHE A 289 -11.17 -13.41 0.83
CA PHE A 289 -11.17 -14.69 1.58
C PHE A 289 -12.57 -15.05 2.15
N ARG A 290 -13.64 -14.94 1.36
CA ARG A 290 -15.02 -15.23 1.83
C ARG A 290 -15.26 -16.73 2.12
N GLY A 291 -16.03 -17.03 3.17
CA GLY A 291 -16.90 -18.21 3.25
C GLY A 291 -16.40 -19.49 3.97
N GLN A 292 -15.14 -19.59 4.41
CA GLN A 292 -14.59 -20.87 4.94
C GLN A 292 -13.99 -20.79 6.36
N GLY A 293 -14.57 -20.02 7.28
CA GLY A 293 -14.17 -20.01 8.70
C GLY A 293 -13.16 -18.93 9.11
N VAL A 294 -12.88 -17.97 8.22
CA VAL A 294 -12.26 -16.69 8.58
C VAL A 294 -13.39 -15.70 8.86
N MET A 295 -13.78 -15.55 10.13
CA MET A 295 -14.84 -14.64 10.55
C MET A 295 -14.27 -13.25 10.84
N ASP A 296 -14.17 -12.46 9.77
CA ASP A 296 -14.44 -11.02 9.66
C ASP A 296 -13.95 -10.59 8.26
N GLY A 297 -14.89 -10.28 7.36
CA GLY A 297 -14.77 -9.52 6.10
C GLY A 297 -13.54 -9.67 5.17
N SER A 298 -13.77 -9.62 3.86
CA SER A 298 -12.65 -9.52 2.90
C SER A 298 -12.12 -8.11 2.76
N PRO A 299 -10.80 -7.92 2.84
CA PRO A 299 -9.79 -8.65 3.61
C PRO A 299 -9.41 -7.82 4.82
N ASN A 300 -10.25 -7.83 5.85
CA ASN A 300 -9.67 -7.52 7.13
C ASN A 300 -10.41 -8.24 8.25
N PRO A 301 -9.69 -9.03 9.07
CA PRO A 301 -10.22 -9.64 10.30
C PRO A 301 -10.49 -8.59 11.40
N ILE A 302 -10.98 -7.42 11.03
CA ILE A 302 -10.99 -6.21 11.84
C ILE A 302 -12.32 -5.51 11.61
N SER A 303 -13.41 -6.12 12.05
CA SER A 303 -14.67 -5.40 12.23
C SER A 303 -15.08 -5.45 13.70
N GLY A 304 -15.44 -4.29 14.29
CA GLY A 304 -15.94 -4.16 15.68
C GLY A 304 -14.91 -4.22 16.84
N ALA A 305 -13.63 -4.42 16.56
CA ALA A 305 -12.70 -5.13 17.44
C ALA A 305 -11.51 -4.30 17.99
N THR A 306 -10.91 -4.69 19.13
CA THR A 306 -9.60 -4.18 19.63
C THR A 306 -8.52 -4.23 18.55
N ARG A 307 -8.61 -5.22 17.66
CA ARG A 307 -7.75 -5.41 16.48
C ARG A 307 -7.66 -4.17 15.57
N GLN A 308 -8.72 -3.36 15.53
CA GLN A 308 -8.77 -2.10 14.77
C GLN A 308 -7.74 -1.10 15.25
N TYR A 309 -7.68 -0.91 16.55
CA TYR A 309 -6.82 0.07 17.17
C TYR A 309 -5.38 -0.45 17.34
N ASN A 310 -5.17 -1.76 17.13
CA ASN A 310 -3.87 -2.40 17.24
C ASN A 310 -3.30 -2.86 15.89
N ARG A 311 -3.27 -1.94 14.91
CA ARG A 311 -2.77 -2.22 13.55
C ARG A 311 -1.35 -2.78 13.52
N ASP A 312 -0.49 -2.33 14.43
CA ASP A 312 0.88 -2.82 14.50
C ASP A 312 0.94 -4.27 15.04
N ALA A 313 0.07 -4.67 15.97
CA ALA A 313 -0.04 -6.09 16.36
C ALA A 313 -0.62 -6.94 15.23
N MET A 314 -1.64 -6.44 14.52
CA MET A 314 -2.21 -7.14 13.36
C MET A 314 -1.16 -7.35 12.26
N HIS A 315 -0.31 -6.36 12.02
CA HIS A 315 0.81 -6.46 11.09
C HIS A 315 1.90 -7.45 11.55
N LYS A 316 2.09 -7.64 12.86
CA LYS A 316 3.00 -8.67 13.40
C LYS A 316 2.43 -10.09 13.22
N LEU A 317 1.12 -10.25 13.32
CA LEU A 317 0.45 -11.54 13.11
C LEU A 317 0.37 -11.92 11.62
N ASP A 318 0.05 -10.94 10.77
CA ASP A 318 -0.01 -11.10 9.32
C ASP A 318 0.54 -9.84 8.63
N ALA A 319 1.72 -9.96 8.03
CA ALA A 319 2.38 -8.86 7.36
C ALA A 319 1.59 -8.28 6.16
N ARG A 320 0.55 -8.98 5.65
CA ARG A 320 -0.38 -8.42 4.65
C ARG A 320 -1.16 -7.24 5.21
N ASN A 321 -1.47 -7.21 6.51
CA ASN A 321 -2.15 -6.08 7.11
C ASN A 321 -1.25 -4.84 7.11
N MET A 322 -1.82 -3.68 6.80
CA MET A 322 -1.06 -2.43 6.89
C MET A 322 -0.79 -2.02 8.35
N PRO A 323 0.47 -1.68 8.70
CA PRO A 323 0.81 -1.11 10.00
C PRO A 323 0.38 0.35 10.10
N ALA A 324 0.29 0.89 11.32
CA ALA A 324 -0.28 2.22 11.57
C ALA A 324 0.45 3.36 10.83
N TRP A 325 1.76 3.24 10.65
CA TRP A 325 2.56 4.26 9.97
C TRP A 325 2.24 4.40 8.47
N VAL A 326 1.76 3.34 7.81
CA VAL A 326 1.33 3.41 6.39
C VAL A 326 0.08 4.28 6.27
N TYR A 327 -0.89 4.11 7.16
CA TYR A 327 -2.09 4.95 7.23
C TYR A 327 -1.73 6.42 7.52
N ARG A 328 -0.76 6.65 8.41
CA ARG A 328 -0.23 7.99 8.68
C ARG A 328 0.39 8.63 7.43
N ALA A 329 1.19 7.89 6.67
CA ALA A 329 1.79 8.39 5.43
C ALA A 329 0.72 8.73 4.37
N ALA A 330 -0.31 7.88 4.22
CA ALA A 330 -1.46 8.18 3.35
C ALA A 330 -2.22 9.44 3.80
N LYS A 331 -2.35 9.66 5.11
CA LYS A 331 -2.92 10.89 5.69
C LYS A 331 -2.10 12.13 5.39
N TRP A 332 -0.78 12.05 5.50
CA TRP A 332 0.13 13.14 5.11
C TRP A 332 -0.02 13.52 3.63
N LEU A 333 -0.26 12.53 2.77
CA LEU A 333 -0.60 12.75 1.36
C LEU A 333 -1.93 13.51 1.20
N GLY A 334 -2.82 13.45 2.18
CA GLY A 334 -4.17 13.99 2.15
C GLY A 334 -5.21 12.99 1.66
N CYS A 335 -4.90 11.70 1.62
CA CYS A 335 -5.89 10.68 1.32
C CYS A 335 -6.89 10.57 2.47
N ARG A 336 -8.15 10.35 2.10
CA ARG A 336 -9.18 9.89 3.01
C ARG A 336 -8.92 8.41 3.32
N LEU A 337 -9.08 8.06 4.59
CA LEU A 337 -8.93 6.69 5.07
C LEU A 337 -10.32 6.07 5.28
N PRO A 338 -10.43 4.73 5.35
CA PRO A 338 -11.70 4.03 5.49
C PRO A 338 -12.49 4.48 6.72
N GLN A 339 -11.77 4.77 7.82
CA GLN A 339 -12.31 5.27 9.08
C GLN A 339 -13.07 6.60 8.97
N GLU A 340 -12.85 7.38 7.90
CA GLU A 340 -13.48 8.70 7.76
C GLU A 340 -14.79 8.64 6.96
N TRP A 341 -15.22 7.46 6.51
CA TRP A 341 -16.39 7.33 5.62
C TRP A 341 -17.72 7.61 6.31
N ASN A 342 -17.81 7.42 7.62
CA ASN A 342 -19.08 7.47 8.36
C ASN A 342 -19.31 8.73 9.20
N TYR A 343 -18.40 9.71 9.18
CA TYR A 343 -18.60 10.97 9.94
C TYR A 343 -19.63 11.92 9.33
N ALA A 344 -19.96 11.77 8.05
CA ALA A 344 -20.76 12.77 7.32
C ALA A 344 -22.28 12.58 7.42
N LYS A 345 -22.80 11.68 8.27
CA LYS A 345 -24.24 11.36 8.30
C LYS A 345 -24.99 11.71 9.59
N TRP A 346 -24.34 12.15 10.67
CA TRP A 346 -25.06 12.29 11.95
C TRP A 346 -24.84 13.53 12.80
N LEU A 347 -23.68 14.21 12.78
CA LEU A 347 -23.49 15.37 13.65
C LEU A 347 -22.72 16.45 12.92
N GLY A 348 -23.34 17.61 12.68
CA GLY A 348 -22.73 18.82 12.13
C GLY A 348 -21.69 19.46 13.06
N CYS A 349 -20.82 18.67 13.69
CA CYS A 349 -19.77 19.10 14.60
C CYS A 349 -18.40 18.73 14.01
N ARG A 350 -17.59 19.76 13.72
CA ARG A 350 -16.15 19.61 13.49
C ARG A 350 -15.47 19.35 14.83
N LEU A 351 -15.37 18.09 15.22
CA LEU A 351 -14.44 17.67 16.26
C LEU A 351 -13.07 17.37 15.64
N PRO A 352 -11.97 17.54 16.41
CA PRO A 352 -10.64 17.20 15.95
C PRO A 352 -10.59 15.74 15.50
N GLN A 353 -9.80 15.53 14.45
CA GLN A 353 -9.75 14.36 13.57
C GLN A 353 -9.15 13.13 14.29
N GLU A 354 -9.86 12.60 15.28
CA GLU A 354 -9.48 11.41 16.04
C GLU A 354 -10.44 10.25 15.71
N TRP A 355 -9.80 9.15 15.28
CA TRP A 355 -10.19 7.74 15.15
C TRP A 355 -11.58 7.26 15.62
N ASN A 356 -12.68 7.86 15.19
CA ASN A 356 -14.03 7.39 15.51
C ASN A 356 -14.68 6.76 14.27
N TYR A 357 -15.04 5.47 14.33
CA TYR A 357 -15.71 4.75 13.24
C TYR A 357 -16.93 3.97 13.74
N PHE A 358 -17.96 3.89 12.88
CA PHE A 358 -19.17 3.09 13.08
C PHE A 358 -19.32 2.14 11.88
N GLY A 359 -19.33 0.81 12.09
CA GLY A 359 -19.84 -0.15 11.11
C GLY A 359 -19.02 -1.45 10.95
N TYR A 360 -19.72 -2.55 10.69
CA TYR A 360 -19.21 -3.92 10.55
C TYR A 360 -18.46 -4.23 9.22
N GLN A 361 -18.18 -3.21 8.40
CA GLN A 361 -17.70 -3.37 7.01
C GLN A 361 -16.72 -2.27 6.61
N THR A 362 -15.62 -2.13 7.36
CA THR A 362 -14.55 -1.20 7.00
C THR A 362 -13.63 -1.87 5.98
N ASP A 363 -13.51 -1.25 4.81
CA ASP A 363 -12.59 -1.64 3.73
C ASP A 363 -11.21 -1.05 4.04
N TRP A 364 -10.46 -1.71 4.93
CA TRP A 364 -9.24 -1.18 5.56
C TRP A 364 -8.06 -0.97 4.61
N GLU A 365 -8.12 -1.60 3.46
CA GLU A 365 -7.12 -1.60 2.40
C GLU A 365 -7.24 -0.33 1.57
N HIS A 366 -8.41 0.31 1.64
CA HIS A 366 -8.79 1.41 0.79
C HIS A 366 -8.20 2.75 1.25
N VAL A 367 -7.66 3.53 0.32
CA VAL A 367 -7.39 4.95 0.50
C VAL A 367 -7.83 5.71 -0.74
N ASP A 368 -8.45 6.89 -0.59
CA ASP A 368 -8.89 7.67 -1.74
C ASP A 368 -8.76 9.17 -1.59
N VAL A 369 -9.07 9.91 -2.65
CA VAL A 369 -9.00 11.37 -2.67
C VAL A 369 -10.17 12.07 -1.96
N GLY A 370 -11.11 11.33 -1.36
CA GLY A 370 -12.35 11.85 -0.80
C GLY A 370 -13.48 11.98 -1.83
N THR A 371 -14.69 12.29 -1.35
CA THR A 371 -15.89 12.44 -2.19
C THR A 371 -16.69 13.73 -1.99
N LYS A 372 -16.33 14.57 -1.00
CA LYS A 372 -17.02 15.80 -0.64
C LYS A 372 -16.02 16.93 -0.35
#